data_AF-A0A363TXL8-F1
#
_entry.id   AF-A0A363TXL8-F1
#
_cell.length_a   1.000
_cell.length_b   1.000
_cell.length_c   1.000
_cell.angle_alpha   90.00
_cell.angle_beta   90.00
_cell.angle_gamma   90.00
#
_symmetry.space_group_name_H-M   'P 1'
#
loop_
_entity.id
_entity.type
_entity.pdbx_description
1 polymer ?
#
loop_
_entity_poly.entity_id
_entity_poly.type
_entity_poly.pdbx_seq_one_letter_code
_entity_poly.pdbx_strand_id
1 'polypeptide(L)'
;MGAKKLQRVALFLVLGVIAVLPVRAAADNLLSWKNPTFYSDGTSIPPSLQASIETRLYYSYDNSAWTLFATVPNGGTSWKGLLPLAEIVQGFYAITSTIPGQGIESTMAGSNQYPPPVAEGDTFTVSLGSSRDTYVNLGRFSLETYSTASVIRTYTWPARNVANRGFIQWDLSPLPPDITVVNATLGLFYAEESGGGGDSPYKVSVAKVTGVEPVLDLANWNTYDGVTPWSAGGDGGRANLAVPESSALVSKTHGWVTWDVTKMVQEWMAAPETNRGMAVDADNSATSDSNRYFASREYPDLYPRPQLVVTYKKNPNVTVVVDNCTDTFVNLGRYANIVFSAEPLIGTYTWPARNVANRGFIHWDLSSLPSDITVTNVTLGLYYVTEDNGGGDNTYKVSVAKVTGVRPVLDRSTWNTYDGVTPWSGGWDGGGANLAAPESFVLIGKTHGWAVWDVTNMVQEWVAAPATNRGMAIDADDTANADSNRFFASREYPDPDLRPQLVITYQPNRQ
;
A
#
# COMPACT_ATOMS: atom_id res chain seq x y z
N MET A 1 -49.73 48.17 2.03
CA MET A 1 -50.66 48.04 0.88
C MET A 1 -49.84 47.64 -0.33
N GLY A 2 -50.32 46.92 -1.33
CA GLY A 2 -51.63 46.28 -1.54
C GLY A 2 -51.69 45.77 -2.98
N ALA A 3 -52.10 44.53 -3.23
CA ALA A 3 -51.79 43.83 -4.48
C ALA A 3 -52.95 43.71 -5.50
N LYS A 4 -52.58 43.62 -6.78
CA LYS A 4 -53.30 43.00 -7.93
C LYS A 4 -54.69 43.52 -8.36
N LYS A 5 -54.77 43.87 -9.65
CA LYS A 5 -55.81 43.49 -10.66
C LYS A 5 -55.24 43.87 -12.05
N LEU A 6 -54.99 43.04 -13.07
CA LEU A 6 -55.45 41.71 -13.55
C LEU A 6 -56.61 41.77 -14.58
N GLN A 7 -56.49 40.97 -15.66
CA GLN A 7 -57.38 40.81 -16.83
C GLN A 7 -57.25 41.93 -17.89
N ARG A 8 -57.41 41.68 -19.21
CA ARG A 8 -57.82 40.50 -20.03
C ARG A 8 -57.09 40.62 -21.42
N VAL A 9 -56.98 39.67 -22.36
CA VAL A 9 -57.54 38.30 -22.59
C VAL A 9 -56.44 37.41 -23.26
N ALA A 10 -56.75 36.51 -24.21
CA ALA A 10 -55.79 35.68 -24.98
C ALA A 10 -56.27 35.42 -26.43
N LEU A 11 -55.36 35.04 -27.33
CA LEU A 11 -55.63 34.46 -28.67
C LEU A 11 -54.46 33.50 -29.07
N PHE A 12 -54.70 32.57 -30.02
CA PHE A 12 -53.81 31.43 -30.35
C PHE A 12 -53.33 31.45 -31.83
N LEU A 13 -52.50 30.44 -32.21
CA LEU A 13 -51.93 30.12 -33.55
C LEU A 13 -50.65 30.90 -33.99
N VAL A 14 -49.68 30.34 -34.76
CA VAL A 14 -49.18 28.94 -34.97
C VAL A 14 -47.81 28.97 -35.72
N LEU A 15 -46.97 27.92 -35.60
CA LEU A 15 -45.71 27.52 -36.34
C LEU A 15 -44.90 28.52 -37.23
N GLY A 16 -43.56 28.37 -37.26
CA GLY A 16 -42.76 28.76 -38.45
C GLY A 16 -41.22 28.81 -38.33
N VAL A 17 -40.53 27.85 -38.96
CA VAL A 17 -39.06 27.69 -39.13
C VAL A 17 -38.35 28.87 -39.83
N ILE A 18 -37.04 29.10 -39.56
CA ILE A 18 -36.11 29.84 -40.44
C ILE A 18 -34.75 29.11 -40.57
N ALA A 19 -34.21 29.07 -41.80
CA ALA A 19 -32.81 28.81 -42.15
C ALA A 19 -32.52 29.39 -43.57
N VAL A 20 -31.24 29.55 -43.97
CA VAL A 20 -30.63 29.50 -45.35
C VAL A 20 -29.36 30.38 -45.48
N LEU A 21 -28.38 29.90 -46.27
CA LEU A 21 -27.07 30.51 -46.61
C LEU A 21 -27.07 31.09 -48.05
N PRO A 22 -26.11 31.96 -48.48
CA PRO A 22 -24.83 31.54 -49.12
C PRO A 22 -23.61 32.41 -48.65
N VAL A 23 -22.40 32.53 -49.22
CA VAL A 23 -21.78 32.18 -50.54
C VAL A 23 -20.26 31.82 -50.39
N ARG A 24 -19.61 31.42 -51.50
CA ARG A 24 -18.16 31.20 -51.78
C ARG A 24 -17.49 32.46 -52.40
N ALA A 25 -16.17 32.60 -52.65
CA ALA A 25 -14.92 32.00 -52.16
C ALA A 25 -13.69 32.75 -52.77
N ALA A 26 -12.47 32.48 -52.29
CA ALA A 26 -11.16 32.78 -52.93
C ALA A 26 -10.13 31.68 -52.55
N ALA A 27 -8.94 31.65 -53.17
CA ALA A 27 -8.06 30.46 -53.19
C ALA A 27 -6.56 30.72 -52.92
N ASP A 28 -5.82 29.61 -52.86
CA ASP A 28 -4.36 29.39 -52.97
C ASP A 28 -3.41 29.59 -51.76
N ASN A 29 -2.97 28.43 -51.23
CA ASN A 29 -1.61 28.08 -50.79
C ASN A 29 -0.79 29.06 -49.91
N LEU A 30 -0.78 28.85 -48.58
CA LEU A 30 0.33 28.16 -47.87
C LEU A 30 0.18 28.11 -46.33
N LEU A 31 0.81 27.09 -45.75
CA LEU A 31 1.28 26.95 -44.35
C LEU A 31 0.30 26.78 -43.16
N SER A 32 0.78 25.94 -42.24
CA SER A 32 0.41 25.76 -40.82
C SER A 32 -0.95 25.13 -40.49
N TRP A 33 -0.89 24.00 -39.78
CA TRP A 33 -2.03 23.44 -39.04
C TRP A 33 -2.34 24.33 -37.84
N LYS A 34 -3.58 24.82 -37.74
CA LYS A 34 -4.15 25.35 -36.50
C LYS A 34 -5.59 24.87 -36.33
N ASN A 35 -5.95 24.60 -35.08
CA ASN A 35 -7.24 24.12 -34.59
C ASN A 35 -7.64 22.72 -35.12
N PRO A 36 -7.52 21.64 -34.32
CA PRO A 36 -8.39 20.49 -34.54
C PRO A 36 -9.85 20.96 -34.37
N THR A 37 -10.72 20.61 -35.31
CA THR A 37 -12.16 20.85 -35.17
C THR A 37 -12.72 19.87 -34.15
N PHE A 38 -13.40 20.39 -33.13
CA PHE A 38 -14.14 19.56 -32.18
C PHE A 38 -15.42 19.04 -32.86
N TYR A 39 -15.62 17.74 -32.79
CA TYR A 39 -16.80 17.03 -33.27
C TYR A 39 -17.44 16.34 -32.06
N SER A 40 -18.74 16.53 -31.84
CA SER A 40 -19.46 16.04 -30.64
C SER A 40 -19.69 14.53 -30.65
N ASP A 41 -19.71 13.96 -31.84
CA ASP A 41 -20.09 12.58 -32.17
C ASP A 41 -19.61 12.24 -33.59
N GLY A 42 -19.53 10.97 -33.93
CA GLY A 42 -19.08 10.49 -35.24
C GLY A 42 -19.97 10.88 -36.42
N THR A 43 -21.22 11.31 -36.19
CA THR A 43 -22.15 11.74 -37.25
C THR A 43 -21.88 13.17 -37.72
N SER A 44 -21.28 13.99 -36.85
CA SER A 44 -20.85 15.37 -37.18
C SER A 44 -19.57 15.43 -38.04
N ILE A 45 -18.85 14.30 -38.22
CA ILE A 45 -17.63 14.22 -39.04
C ILE A 45 -17.99 14.11 -40.53
N PRO A 46 -17.44 14.95 -41.42
CA PRO A 46 -17.68 14.86 -42.86
C PRO A 46 -17.35 13.46 -43.45
N PRO A 47 -18.21 12.87 -44.32
CA PRO A 47 -17.98 11.54 -44.88
C PRO A 47 -16.66 11.36 -45.65
N SER A 48 -16.14 12.44 -46.25
CA SER A 48 -14.83 12.45 -46.91
C SER A 48 -13.64 12.34 -45.95
N LEU A 49 -13.83 12.62 -44.66
CA LEU A 49 -12.84 12.42 -43.60
C LEU A 49 -13.01 11.07 -42.91
N GLN A 50 -14.24 10.56 -42.75
CA GLN A 50 -14.50 9.23 -42.19
C GLN A 50 -13.70 8.13 -42.93
N ALA A 51 -13.62 8.20 -44.26
CA ALA A 51 -12.84 7.29 -45.09
C ALA A 51 -11.29 7.37 -44.93
N SER A 52 -10.78 8.24 -44.06
CA SER A 52 -9.35 8.41 -43.75
C SER A 52 -8.98 8.10 -42.29
N ILE A 53 -9.93 7.58 -41.50
CA ILE A 53 -9.74 7.26 -40.08
C ILE A 53 -9.59 5.74 -39.94
N GLU A 54 -8.36 5.24 -39.78
CA GLU A 54 -8.09 3.79 -39.69
C GLU A 54 -8.47 3.18 -38.33
N THR A 55 -8.53 3.98 -37.26
CA THR A 55 -9.14 3.75 -35.92
C THR A 55 -8.70 4.88 -34.99
N ARG A 56 -9.44 5.12 -33.90
CA ARG A 56 -9.05 6.02 -32.80
C ARG A 56 -9.63 5.51 -31.48
N LEU A 57 -8.89 5.66 -30.37
CA LEU A 57 -9.50 5.60 -29.03
C LEU A 57 -9.91 7.02 -28.62
N TYR A 58 -11.09 7.13 -28.01
CA TYR A 58 -11.59 8.34 -27.37
C TYR A 58 -12.08 7.99 -25.96
N TYR A 59 -11.86 8.87 -25.00
CA TYR A 59 -12.33 8.71 -23.62
C TYR A 59 -12.91 10.02 -23.07
N SER A 60 -13.98 9.91 -22.29
CA SER A 60 -14.63 10.99 -21.53
C SER A 60 -14.98 10.45 -20.14
N TYR A 61 -14.58 11.18 -19.09
CA TYR A 61 -14.89 10.82 -17.70
C TYR A 61 -16.23 11.41 -17.21
N ASP A 62 -16.65 12.52 -17.81
CA ASP A 62 -17.62 13.47 -17.23
C ASP A 62 -18.54 14.15 -18.27
N ASN A 63 -18.59 13.64 -19.51
CA ASN A 63 -19.22 14.26 -20.69
C ASN A 63 -18.64 15.63 -21.12
N SER A 64 -17.53 16.11 -20.53
CA SER A 64 -16.99 17.45 -20.77
C SER A 64 -15.68 17.49 -21.57
N ALA A 65 -14.83 16.46 -21.45
CA ALA A 65 -13.53 16.39 -22.12
C ALA A 65 -13.35 15.08 -22.91
N TRP A 66 -12.82 15.19 -24.14
CA TRP A 66 -12.44 14.06 -24.99
C TRP A 66 -10.95 14.09 -25.31
N THR A 67 -10.20 13.08 -24.86
CA THR A 67 -8.78 12.90 -25.25
C THR A 67 -8.65 11.89 -26.37
N LEU A 68 -7.91 12.25 -27.43
CA LEU A 68 -7.61 11.40 -28.58
C LEU A 68 -6.38 10.53 -28.29
N PHE A 69 -6.51 9.21 -28.52
CA PHE A 69 -5.39 8.26 -28.53
C PHE A 69 -5.14 7.66 -29.92
N ALA A 70 -3.96 7.05 -30.05
CA ALA A 70 -3.34 6.67 -31.32
C ALA A 70 -4.19 5.78 -32.24
N THR A 71 -3.88 5.86 -33.54
CA THR A 71 -4.37 4.93 -34.56
C THR A 71 -3.89 3.50 -34.27
N VAL A 72 -4.76 2.50 -34.43
CA VAL A 72 -4.45 1.08 -34.17
C VAL A 72 -4.68 0.26 -35.45
N PRO A 73 -3.66 0.08 -36.31
CA PRO A 73 -3.79 -0.65 -37.56
C PRO A 73 -4.43 -2.04 -37.35
N ASN A 74 -5.56 -2.28 -38.01
CA ASN A 74 -6.38 -3.51 -37.89
C ASN A 74 -7.05 -3.72 -36.51
N GLY A 75 -7.48 -2.65 -35.83
CA GLY A 75 -8.15 -2.70 -34.52
C GLY A 75 -9.46 -3.51 -34.47
N GLY A 76 -9.35 -4.83 -34.32
CA GLY A 76 -10.46 -5.75 -34.04
C GLY A 76 -10.20 -6.52 -32.74
N THR A 77 -11.25 -6.67 -31.92
CA THR A 77 -11.29 -7.22 -30.55
C THR A 77 -10.46 -6.46 -29.50
N SER A 78 -10.70 -6.79 -28.22
CA SER A 78 -10.49 -5.92 -27.07
C SER A 78 -9.04 -5.48 -26.81
N TRP A 79 -8.82 -4.17 -26.68
CA TRP A 79 -7.61 -3.61 -26.08
C TRP A 79 -7.65 -3.69 -24.55
N LYS A 80 -6.47 -3.83 -23.93
CA LYS A 80 -6.21 -3.60 -22.50
C LYS A 80 -4.86 -2.90 -22.37
N GLY A 81 -4.77 -1.86 -21.55
CA GLY A 81 -3.51 -1.16 -21.29
C GLY A 81 -3.69 -0.02 -20.28
N LEU A 82 -2.57 0.65 -19.97
CA LEU A 82 -2.52 1.78 -19.06
C LEU A 82 -2.99 3.08 -19.74
N LEU A 83 -3.67 3.95 -18.99
CA LEU A 83 -3.97 5.32 -19.40
C LEU A 83 -2.90 6.27 -18.84
N PRO A 84 -2.38 7.23 -19.61
CA PRO A 84 -1.64 8.34 -19.04
C PRO A 84 -2.60 9.25 -18.26
N LEU A 85 -2.27 9.51 -16.99
CA LEU A 85 -3.09 10.32 -16.11
C LEU A 85 -3.01 11.80 -16.51
N ALA A 86 -4.15 12.49 -16.51
CA ALA A 86 -4.16 13.94 -16.35
C ALA A 86 -3.74 14.28 -14.91
N GLU A 87 -3.07 15.41 -14.70
CA GLU A 87 -2.30 15.78 -13.49
C GLU A 87 -3.13 15.90 -12.17
N ILE A 88 -4.42 15.53 -12.17
CA ILE A 88 -5.36 15.73 -11.05
C ILE A 88 -6.33 14.54 -10.84
N VAL A 89 -6.11 13.36 -11.43
CA VAL A 89 -7.00 12.19 -11.26
C VAL A 89 -6.32 11.02 -10.55
N GLN A 90 -6.82 10.67 -9.37
CA GLN A 90 -6.42 9.47 -8.62
C GLN A 90 -7.29 8.27 -9.04
N GLY A 91 -6.72 7.29 -9.75
CA GLY A 91 -7.43 6.04 -10.04
C GLY A 91 -6.81 5.16 -11.12
N PHE A 92 -7.00 3.84 -10.98
CA PHE A 92 -6.75 2.85 -12.03
C PHE A 92 -8.03 2.66 -12.87
N TYR A 93 -7.89 2.54 -14.19
CA TYR A 93 -9.01 2.20 -15.08
C TYR A 93 -8.61 1.11 -16.07
N ALA A 94 -9.14 -0.11 -15.87
CA ALA A 94 -9.01 -1.21 -16.82
C ALA A 94 -10.21 -1.21 -17.79
N ILE A 95 -10.13 -0.41 -18.86
CA ILE A 95 -11.21 -0.28 -19.84
C ILE A 95 -11.18 -1.48 -20.80
N THR A 96 -12.30 -2.20 -20.89
CA THR A 96 -12.56 -3.09 -22.03
C THR A 96 -13.42 -2.33 -23.03
N SER A 97 -12.88 -2.11 -24.24
CA SER A 97 -13.60 -1.50 -25.37
C SER A 97 -13.79 -2.51 -26.49
N THR A 98 -15.00 -2.58 -27.05
CA THR A 98 -15.34 -3.39 -28.20
C THR A 98 -15.41 -2.49 -29.43
N ILE A 99 -14.38 -2.53 -30.28
CA ILE A 99 -14.39 -1.80 -31.56
C ILE A 99 -15.38 -2.50 -32.51
N PRO A 100 -16.45 -1.84 -32.99
CA PRO A 100 -17.38 -2.43 -33.96
C PRO A 100 -16.69 -2.59 -35.32
N GLY A 101 -17.08 -3.60 -36.10
CA GLY A 101 -16.55 -3.85 -37.46
C GLY A 101 -16.89 -2.79 -38.52
N GLN A 102 -17.34 -1.59 -38.11
CA GLN A 102 -17.55 -0.39 -38.92
C GLN A 102 -16.80 0.85 -38.36
N GLY A 103 -16.02 0.68 -37.28
CA GLY A 103 -14.84 1.50 -36.93
C GLY A 103 -14.96 3.02 -36.91
N ILE A 104 -15.74 3.60 -35.99
CA ILE A 104 -15.66 5.06 -35.67
C ILE A 104 -15.63 5.30 -34.15
N GLU A 105 -16.47 4.62 -33.37
CA GLU A 105 -16.65 4.87 -31.93
C GLU A 105 -16.37 3.64 -31.07
N SER A 106 -16.00 3.89 -29.81
CA SER A 106 -15.55 2.91 -28.82
C SER A 106 -16.27 3.22 -27.49
N THR A 107 -17.28 2.43 -27.14
CA THR A 107 -18.09 2.65 -25.93
C THR A 107 -17.45 1.98 -24.71
N MET A 108 -17.47 2.67 -23.56
CA MET A 108 -17.09 2.07 -22.28
C MET A 108 -18.08 0.96 -21.90
N ALA A 109 -17.59 -0.27 -21.73
CA ALA A 109 -18.40 -1.38 -21.20
C ALA A 109 -18.61 -1.33 -19.68
N GLY A 110 -17.87 -0.47 -18.96
CA GLY A 110 -17.99 -0.26 -17.52
C GLY A 110 -16.77 0.45 -16.93
N SER A 111 -16.92 0.97 -15.71
CA SER A 111 -15.85 1.59 -14.92
C SER A 111 -15.83 1.00 -13.52
N ASN A 112 -14.82 0.19 -13.20
CA ASN A 112 -14.58 -0.22 -11.81
C ASN A 112 -13.87 0.92 -11.09
N GLN A 113 -14.52 1.54 -10.10
CA GLN A 113 -13.79 2.29 -9.08
C GLN A 113 -12.88 1.33 -8.31
N TYR A 114 -11.72 1.80 -7.88
CA TYR A 114 -10.78 1.00 -7.11
C TYR A 114 -11.07 1.07 -5.60
N PRO A 115 -10.83 -0.03 -4.85
CA PRO A 115 -10.37 -1.34 -5.33
C PRO A 115 -11.55 -2.27 -5.74
N PRO A 116 -11.41 -3.06 -6.82
CA PRO A 116 -12.28 -4.21 -7.05
C PRO A 116 -12.01 -5.34 -6.02
N PRO A 117 -12.87 -6.37 -5.93
CA PRO A 117 -12.61 -7.57 -5.13
C PRO A 117 -11.26 -8.19 -5.48
N VAL A 118 -10.51 -8.60 -4.47
CA VAL A 118 -9.12 -9.07 -4.62
C VAL A 118 -9.11 -10.60 -4.71
N ALA A 119 -8.59 -11.16 -5.81
CA ALA A 119 -8.20 -12.57 -5.81
C ALA A 119 -6.76 -12.73 -5.30
N GLU A 120 -6.54 -13.73 -4.46
CA GLU A 120 -5.19 -14.16 -4.11
C GLU A 120 -4.40 -14.47 -5.38
N GLY A 121 -3.25 -13.80 -5.54
CA GLY A 121 -2.40 -13.88 -6.72
C GLY A 121 -2.48 -12.68 -7.66
N ASP A 122 -3.55 -11.86 -7.61
CA ASP A 122 -3.73 -10.69 -8.47
C ASP A 122 -2.58 -9.70 -8.36
N THR A 123 -2.06 -9.27 -9.51
CA THR A 123 -1.07 -8.19 -9.63
C THR A 123 -1.70 -6.94 -10.25
N PHE A 124 -1.54 -5.81 -9.57
CA PHE A 124 -1.98 -4.50 -10.00
C PHE A 124 -0.79 -3.69 -10.52
N THR A 125 -0.91 -3.05 -11.68
CA THR A 125 0.17 -2.23 -12.27
C THR A 125 -0.26 -0.78 -12.41
N VAL A 126 0.37 0.13 -11.68
CA VAL A 126 0.23 1.59 -11.85
C VAL A 126 1.35 2.13 -12.74
N SER A 127 1.11 3.25 -13.41
CA SER A 127 2.18 4.12 -13.93
C SER A 127 2.08 5.47 -13.22
N LEU A 128 3.13 5.86 -12.52
CA LEU A 128 3.26 7.15 -11.84
C LEU A 128 4.04 8.11 -12.76
N GLY A 129 3.72 9.41 -12.72
CA GLY A 129 4.56 10.46 -13.31
C GLY A 129 5.57 11.00 -12.28
N SER A 130 6.65 11.62 -12.73
CA SER A 130 7.61 12.26 -11.81
C SER A 130 6.94 13.40 -11.04
N SER A 131 7.18 13.48 -9.72
CA SER A 131 6.63 14.57 -8.91
C SER A 131 7.47 15.85 -9.09
N ARG A 132 8.79 15.67 -9.24
CA ARG A 132 9.79 16.70 -9.60
C ARG A 132 10.92 16.02 -10.38
N ASP A 133 11.51 16.70 -11.35
CA ASP A 133 12.83 16.34 -11.88
C ASP A 133 13.69 17.57 -12.21
N THR A 134 14.98 17.35 -12.43
CA THR A 134 15.98 18.37 -12.74
C THR A 134 17.24 17.70 -13.31
N TYR A 135 18.24 18.49 -13.68
CA TYR A 135 19.61 17.99 -13.84
C TYR A 135 20.62 19.00 -13.31
N VAL A 136 21.84 18.56 -13.01
CA VAL A 136 22.95 19.40 -12.56
C VAL A 136 24.03 19.51 -13.64
N ASN A 137 24.73 20.65 -13.74
CA ASN A 137 25.61 20.98 -14.88
C ASN A 137 27.00 21.49 -14.45
N LEU A 138 28.06 20.80 -14.85
CA LEU A 138 29.44 21.11 -14.45
C LEU A 138 29.98 22.45 -15.03
N GLY A 139 30.95 23.06 -14.34
CA GLY A 139 31.76 24.16 -14.86
C GLY A 139 31.10 25.53 -14.70
N ARG A 140 31.05 26.33 -15.77
CA ARG A 140 30.51 27.71 -15.73
C ARG A 140 29.02 27.78 -15.37
N PHE A 141 28.32 26.65 -15.50
CA PHE A 141 26.91 26.47 -15.25
C PHE A 141 26.62 25.86 -13.86
N SER A 142 27.64 25.69 -13.01
CA SER A 142 27.54 24.93 -11.74
C SER A 142 26.63 25.54 -10.66
N LEU A 143 26.15 26.76 -10.88
CA LEU A 143 25.18 27.46 -10.02
C LEU A 143 23.80 27.60 -10.67
N GLU A 144 23.60 27.08 -11.89
CA GLU A 144 22.29 27.07 -12.57
C GLU A 144 21.45 25.87 -12.15
N THR A 145 20.13 26.09 -12.06
CA THR A 145 19.10 25.10 -11.70
C THR A 145 18.24 24.81 -12.93
N TYR A 146 17.89 23.54 -13.17
CA TYR A 146 17.22 23.13 -14.42
C TYR A 146 15.88 22.39 -14.21
N SER A 147 15.22 22.65 -13.08
CA SER A 147 13.90 22.16 -12.67
C SER A 147 12.72 22.63 -13.54
N THR A 148 12.98 23.44 -14.57
CA THR A 148 11.99 23.85 -15.58
C THR A 148 12.49 23.62 -17.01
N ALA A 149 13.53 22.79 -17.19
CA ALA A 149 14.07 22.46 -18.50
C ALA A 149 13.29 21.28 -19.09
N SER A 150 12.93 21.35 -20.39
CA SER A 150 12.17 20.30 -21.07
C SER A 150 12.87 18.93 -21.09
N VAL A 151 14.15 18.84 -20.76
CA VAL A 151 14.91 17.58 -20.74
C VAL A 151 15.81 17.39 -19.52
N ILE A 152 15.83 16.15 -19.02
CA ILE A 152 16.77 15.61 -18.04
C ILE A 152 18.05 15.17 -18.77
N ARG A 153 19.22 15.67 -18.37
CA ARG A 153 20.47 15.47 -19.13
C ARG A 153 21.46 14.51 -18.50
N THR A 154 22.01 13.62 -19.33
CA THR A 154 23.25 12.88 -19.06
C THR A 154 24.34 13.31 -20.03
N TYR A 155 25.55 13.56 -19.52
CA TYR A 155 26.68 14.08 -20.33
C TYR A 155 28.03 13.70 -19.72
N THR A 156 28.96 13.23 -20.55
CA THR A 156 30.36 12.95 -20.19
C THR A 156 31.28 13.97 -20.87
N TRP A 157 31.81 14.92 -20.09
CA TRP A 157 32.77 15.93 -20.56
C TRP A 157 33.66 16.45 -19.42
N PRO A 158 35.00 16.54 -19.61
CA PRO A 158 35.77 15.88 -20.66
C PRO A 158 35.64 14.34 -20.59
N ALA A 159 36.29 13.61 -21.48
CA ALA A 159 36.27 12.14 -21.47
C ALA A 159 36.47 11.56 -20.06
N ARG A 160 35.68 10.54 -19.71
CA ARG A 160 35.63 9.86 -18.39
C ARG A 160 35.23 10.74 -17.19
N ASN A 161 34.67 11.93 -17.41
CA ASN A 161 34.17 12.80 -16.34
C ASN A 161 32.69 13.10 -16.58
N VAL A 162 31.84 12.89 -15.57
CA VAL A 162 30.43 13.27 -15.65
C VAL A 162 30.32 14.80 -15.60
N ALA A 163 29.57 15.37 -16.53
CA ALA A 163 29.25 16.80 -16.60
C ALA A 163 27.76 17.10 -16.42
N ASN A 164 26.86 16.19 -16.81
CA ASN A 164 25.44 16.26 -16.46
C ASN A 164 24.95 14.98 -15.82
N ARG A 165 24.14 15.14 -14.76
CA ARG A 165 23.41 14.09 -14.05
C ARG A 165 21.98 14.54 -13.85
N GLY A 166 21.02 13.67 -14.20
CA GLY A 166 19.61 13.89 -13.91
C GLY A 166 19.25 13.47 -12.48
N PHE A 167 18.20 14.08 -11.93
CA PHE A 167 17.58 13.68 -10.66
C PHE A 167 16.06 13.69 -10.81
N ILE A 168 15.39 12.68 -10.24
CA ILE A 168 13.93 12.50 -10.30
C ILE A 168 13.40 12.08 -8.94
N GLN A 169 12.36 12.75 -8.45
CA GLN A 169 11.59 12.36 -7.28
C GLN A 169 10.23 11.79 -7.70
N TRP A 170 9.72 10.86 -6.89
CA TRP A 170 8.48 10.13 -7.13
C TRP A 170 7.57 10.20 -5.91
N ASP A 171 6.32 10.60 -6.11
CA ASP A 171 5.28 10.47 -5.09
C ASP A 171 4.70 9.05 -5.15
N LEU A 172 4.93 8.28 -4.08
CA LEU A 172 4.41 6.91 -3.94
C LEU A 172 3.07 6.86 -3.19
N SER A 173 2.54 7.97 -2.69
CA SER A 173 1.25 8.01 -1.99
C SER A 173 0.02 7.50 -2.77
N PRO A 174 0.00 7.43 -4.13
CA PRO A 174 -1.04 6.73 -4.86
C PRO A 174 -1.01 5.20 -4.75
N LEU A 175 0.07 4.60 -4.20
CA LEU A 175 0.14 3.17 -3.90
C LEU A 175 -0.57 2.88 -2.57
N PRO A 176 -1.36 1.80 -2.46
CA PRO A 176 -1.95 1.41 -1.18
C PRO A 176 -0.88 1.06 -0.14
N PRO A 177 -1.15 1.21 1.17
CA PRO A 177 -0.35 0.59 2.21
C PRO A 177 -0.40 -0.94 2.10
N ASP A 178 0.55 -1.62 2.75
CA ASP A 178 0.61 -3.07 2.89
C ASP A 178 0.59 -3.85 1.56
N ILE A 179 1.32 -3.32 0.56
CA ILE A 179 1.54 -3.97 -0.73
C ILE A 179 2.90 -4.66 -0.81
N THR A 180 2.95 -5.80 -1.50
CA THR A 180 4.19 -6.43 -1.94
C THR A 180 4.48 -5.97 -3.37
N VAL A 181 5.46 -5.08 -3.55
CA VAL A 181 5.96 -4.69 -4.87
C VAL A 181 6.64 -5.89 -5.52
N VAL A 182 6.16 -6.29 -6.71
CA VAL A 182 6.64 -7.46 -7.48
C VAL A 182 7.67 -7.05 -8.53
N ASN A 183 7.46 -5.89 -9.17
CA ASN A 183 8.35 -5.30 -10.16
C ASN A 183 8.15 -3.78 -10.15
N ALA A 184 9.22 -3.00 -10.22
CA ALA A 184 9.15 -1.57 -10.54
C ALA A 184 10.13 -1.23 -11.66
N THR A 185 9.67 -0.42 -12.62
CA THR A 185 10.44 -0.08 -13.83
C THR A 185 10.37 1.41 -14.08
N LEU A 186 11.53 2.07 -14.05
CA LEU A 186 11.68 3.43 -14.56
C LEU A 186 11.65 3.38 -16.09
N GLY A 187 10.81 4.21 -16.71
CA GLY A 187 10.82 4.49 -18.15
C GLY A 187 11.13 5.96 -18.40
N LEU A 188 12.12 6.24 -19.24
CA LEU A 188 12.44 7.58 -19.73
C LEU A 188 12.53 7.56 -21.26
N PHE A 189 11.91 8.53 -21.92
CA PHE A 189 12.01 8.66 -23.37
C PHE A 189 13.24 9.48 -23.74
N TYR A 190 14.22 8.87 -24.41
CA TYR A 190 15.35 9.57 -25.01
C TYR A 190 14.83 10.38 -26.21
N ALA A 191 14.86 11.70 -26.08
CA ALA A 191 14.21 12.64 -26.99
C ALA A 191 15.22 13.46 -27.82
N GLU A 192 16.37 13.82 -27.25
CA GLU A 192 17.31 14.78 -27.84
C GLU A 192 18.77 14.44 -27.51
N GLU A 193 19.71 14.86 -28.35
CA GLU A 193 21.14 14.90 -28.05
C GLU A 193 21.81 16.15 -28.66
N SER A 194 22.91 16.60 -28.07
CA SER A 194 23.78 17.64 -28.64
C SER A 194 25.04 17.04 -29.27
N GLY A 195 25.67 17.76 -30.21
CA GLY A 195 26.94 17.36 -30.82
C GLY A 195 26.93 16.01 -31.57
N GLY A 196 25.75 15.44 -31.84
CA GLY A 196 25.61 14.09 -32.38
C GLY A 196 25.87 12.97 -31.35
N GLY A 197 25.84 13.25 -30.05
CA GLY A 197 25.69 12.25 -28.98
C GLY A 197 26.92 11.41 -28.59
N GLY A 198 28.11 11.67 -29.13
CA GLY A 198 29.37 10.96 -28.79
C GLY A 198 29.30 9.43 -28.97
N ASP A 199 29.55 8.65 -27.93
CA ASP A 199 29.53 7.18 -27.95
C ASP A 199 28.15 6.59 -28.32
N SER A 200 28.15 5.40 -28.93
CA SER A 200 26.94 4.60 -29.20
C SER A 200 27.26 3.10 -29.21
N PRO A 201 26.70 2.30 -28.27
CA PRO A 201 25.84 2.72 -27.17
C PRO A 201 26.57 3.56 -26.12
N TYR A 202 25.80 4.35 -25.38
CA TYR A 202 26.24 5.12 -24.22
C TYR A 202 25.57 4.55 -22.97
N LYS A 203 26.33 4.27 -21.90
CA LYS A 203 25.74 3.69 -20.68
C LYS A 203 25.06 4.77 -19.84
N VAL A 204 23.82 4.54 -19.44
CA VAL A 204 23.10 5.38 -18.48
C VAL A 204 22.65 4.51 -17.31
N SER A 205 23.01 4.90 -16.10
CA SER A 205 22.79 4.10 -14.88
C SER A 205 21.91 4.82 -13.86
N VAL A 206 21.07 4.08 -13.15
CA VAL A 206 20.11 4.61 -12.18
C VAL A 206 20.50 4.18 -10.77
N ALA A 207 20.55 5.13 -9.83
CA ALA A 207 20.92 4.90 -8.43
C ALA A 207 20.05 5.75 -7.49
N LYS A 208 19.69 5.22 -6.32
CA LYS A 208 19.01 6.02 -5.27
C LYS A 208 19.95 7.08 -4.69
N VAL A 209 19.38 8.22 -4.32
CA VAL A 209 20.09 9.28 -3.58
C VAL A 209 20.21 8.88 -2.10
N THR A 210 21.34 9.20 -1.46
CA THR A 210 21.67 8.82 -0.09
C THR A 210 22.42 9.95 0.65
N GLY A 211 22.35 9.94 1.98
CA GLY A 211 23.02 10.93 2.85
C GLY A 211 22.27 12.26 2.97
N VAL A 212 22.07 12.97 1.86
CA VAL A 212 21.33 14.24 1.77
C VAL A 212 19.89 14.05 1.29
N GLU A 213 19.07 15.10 1.34
CA GLU A 213 17.72 15.16 0.75
C GLU A 213 17.70 16.33 -0.27
N PRO A 214 17.64 16.08 -1.58
CA PRO A 214 17.81 17.11 -2.58
C PRO A 214 16.50 17.88 -2.87
N VAL A 215 16.57 19.22 -2.88
CA VAL A 215 15.44 20.08 -3.27
C VAL A 215 15.57 20.38 -4.75
N LEU A 216 14.97 19.54 -5.60
CA LEU A 216 15.25 19.54 -7.06
C LEU A 216 15.01 20.89 -7.76
N ASP A 217 14.09 21.70 -7.24
CA ASP A 217 13.82 23.07 -7.70
C ASP A 217 15.06 23.99 -7.63
N LEU A 218 15.91 23.77 -6.62
CA LEU A 218 17.06 24.61 -6.24
C LEU A 218 18.42 23.90 -6.40
N ALA A 219 18.40 22.58 -6.62
CA ALA A 219 19.59 21.76 -6.77
C ALA A 219 20.42 22.18 -8.00
N ASN A 220 21.72 22.30 -7.79
CA ASN A 220 22.71 22.61 -8.83
C ASN A 220 23.96 21.73 -8.63
N TRP A 221 25.01 21.94 -9.43
CA TRP A 221 26.21 21.09 -9.37
C TRP A 221 26.97 21.21 -8.04
N ASN A 222 26.88 22.36 -7.37
CA ASN A 222 27.61 22.64 -6.14
C ASN A 222 26.81 22.33 -4.87
N THR A 223 25.47 22.47 -4.89
CA THR A 223 24.60 22.34 -3.70
C THR A 223 23.32 21.56 -3.99
N TYR A 224 22.86 20.74 -3.04
CA TYR A 224 21.68 19.87 -3.22
C TYR A 224 20.33 20.57 -2.97
N ASP A 225 20.34 21.72 -2.31
CA ASP A 225 19.17 22.52 -1.92
C ASP A 225 19.29 24.01 -2.32
N GLY A 226 20.32 24.35 -3.09
CA GLY A 226 20.68 25.72 -3.47
C GLY A 226 21.63 26.45 -2.50
N VAL A 227 21.96 25.86 -1.33
CA VAL A 227 22.76 26.51 -0.27
C VAL A 227 23.83 25.57 0.31
N THR A 228 23.46 24.35 0.64
CA THR A 228 24.26 23.32 1.30
C THR A 228 24.99 22.45 0.27
N PRO A 229 26.32 22.29 0.34
CA PRO A 229 27.06 21.45 -0.60
C PRO A 229 26.64 19.98 -0.57
N TRP A 230 26.83 19.27 -1.69
CA TRP A 230 26.81 17.81 -1.71
C TRP A 230 27.94 17.25 -0.82
N SER A 231 27.87 15.97 -0.43
CA SER A 231 28.79 15.41 0.58
C SER A 231 30.27 15.37 0.19
N ALA A 232 30.61 15.57 -1.10
CA ALA A 232 31.98 15.77 -1.57
C ALA A 232 32.21 17.17 -2.20
N GLY A 233 31.32 18.13 -1.95
CA GLY A 233 31.37 19.49 -2.51
C GLY A 233 30.75 19.59 -3.91
N GLY A 234 31.47 20.19 -4.86
CA GLY A 234 30.99 20.37 -6.23
C GLY A 234 31.19 19.14 -7.11
N ASP A 235 30.49 18.04 -6.81
CA ASP A 235 30.53 16.78 -7.56
C ASP A 235 29.19 16.41 -8.24
N GLY A 236 28.21 17.33 -8.20
CA GLY A 236 26.85 17.11 -8.67
C GLY A 236 26.11 16.00 -7.91
N GLY A 237 26.49 15.70 -6.67
CA GLY A 237 25.90 14.63 -5.85
C GLY A 237 26.45 13.23 -6.11
N ARG A 238 27.64 13.08 -6.73
CA ARG A 238 28.18 11.75 -7.08
C ARG A 238 28.48 10.89 -5.84
N ALA A 239 28.93 11.49 -4.76
CA ALA A 239 29.14 10.87 -3.45
C ALA A 239 27.84 10.58 -2.69
N ASN A 240 26.72 11.15 -3.14
CA ASN A 240 25.38 10.95 -2.59
C ASN A 240 24.56 9.92 -3.38
N LEU A 241 25.20 9.08 -4.20
CA LEU A 241 24.55 7.98 -4.90
C LEU A 241 24.93 6.63 -4.27
N ALA A 242 23.95 5.73 -4.17
CA ALA A 242 24.24 4.32 -3.94
C ALA A 242 25.02 3.68 -5.10
N VAL A 243 25.38 2.40 -4.96
CA VAL A 243 25.73 1.57 -6.12
C VAL A 243 24.52 1.57 -7.08
N PRO A 244 24.71 1.75 -8.41
CA PRO A 244 23.59 1.72 -9.35
C PRO A 244 22.82 0.40 -9.27
N GLU A 245 21.49 0.51 -9.26
CA GLU A 245 20.59 -0.64 -9.21
C GLU A 245 20.43 -1.27 -10.59
N SER A 246 20.45 -0.45 -11.63
CA SER A 246 20.37 -0.89 -13.02
C SER A 246 21.08 0.09 -13.98
N SER A 247 21.39 -0.38 -15.19
CA SER A 247 21.98 0.44 -16.25
C SER A 247 21.60 -0.06 -17.63
N ALA A 248 21.33 0.87 -18.54
CA ALA A 248 20.97 0.60 -19.92
C ALA A 248 22.06 1.08 -20.89
N LEU A 249 22.18 0.40 -22.03
CA LEU A 249 23.06 0.77 -23.14
C LEU A 249 22.25 1.51 -24.22
N VAL A 250 22.32 2.83 -24.21
CA VAL A 250 21.48 3.71 -25.03
C VAL A 250 22.18 4.03 -26.36
N SER A 251 21.69 3.47 -27.46
CA SER A 251 22.12 3.84 -28.82
C SER A 251 21.63 5.24 -29.22
N LYS A 252 21.99 5.72 -30.42
CA LYS A 252 21.47 6.98 -30.99
C LYS A 252 20.14 6.78 -31.73
N THR A 253 19.17 6.21 -31.03
CA THR A 253 17.81 5.96 -31.52
C THR A 253 16.83 6.48 -30.46
N HIS A 254 16.05 7.52 -30.80
CA HIS A 254 15.04 8.08 -29.89
C HIS A 254 13.95 7.04 -29.58
N GLY A 255 13.43 7.09 -28.35
CA GLY A 255 12.49 6.08 -27.85
C GLY A 255 12.62 5.84 -26.34
N TRP A 256 11.79 4.93 -25.83
CA TRP A 256 11.82 4.52 -24.43
C TRP A 256 13.08 3.72 -24.08
N VAL A 257 13.73 4.13 -23.01
CA VAL A 257 14.75 3.37 -22.28
C VAL A 257 14.15 2.99 -20.92
N THR A 258 14.39 1.77 -20.46
CA THR A 258 13.86 1.26 -19.20
C THR A 258 14.94 0.70 -18.29
N TRP A 259 14.71 0.84 -16.98
CA TRP A 259 15.58 0.32 -15.91
C TRP A 259 14.72 -0.37 -14.86
N ASP A 260 15.14 -1.56 -14.43
CA ASP A 260 14.62 -2.21 -13.23
C ASP A 260 15.05 -1.40 -12.00
N VAL A 261 14.07 -1.00 -11.18
CA VAL A 261 14.22 -0.27 -9.91
C VAL A 261 13.37 -0.92 -8.81
N THR A 262 13.12 -2.23 -8.95
CA THR A 262 12.23 -3.00 -8.07
C THR A 262 12.66 -2.94 -6.61
N LYS A 263 13.96 -2.99 -6.31
CA LYS A 263 14.46 -2.96 -4.93
C LYS A 263 14.38 -1.56 -4.35
N MET A 264 14.66 -0.54 -5.15
CA MET A 264 14.49 0.86 -4.78
C MET A 264 13.07 1.13 -4.27
N VAL A 265 12.06 0.71 -5.05
CA VAL A 265 10.65 0.92 -4.68
C VAL A 265 10.21 -0.02 -3.55
N GLN A 266 10.76 -1.23 -3.43
CA GLN A 266 10.54 -2.09 -2.26
C GLN A 266 11.08 -1.45 -0.96
N GLU A 267 12.29 -0.90 -0.97
CA GLU A 267 12.87 -0.16 0.16
C GLU A 267 12.02 1.08 0.49
N TRP A 268 11.62 1.86 -0.51
CA TRP A 268 10.80 3.06 -0.32
C TRP A 268 9.38 2.78 0.20
N MET A 269 8.78 1.64 -0.14
CA MET A 269 7.50 1.22 0.45
C MET A 269 7.65 0.67 1.88
N ALA A 270 8.81 0.12 2.24
CA ALA A 270 9.09 -0.39 3.59
C ALA A 270 9.59 0.70 4.57
N ALA A 271 10.26 1.74 4.04
CA ALA A 271 10.85 2.84 4.78
C ALA A 271 10.72 4.15 3.97
N PRO A 272 9.54 4.81 3.98
CA PRO A 272 9.25 5.98 3.14
C PRO A 272 10.21 7.16 3.31
N GLU A 273 10.83 7.32 4.48
CA GLU A 273 11.86 8.32 4.77
C GLU A 273 13.21 8.09 4.04
N THR A 274 13.31 6.98 3.30
CA THR A 274 14.42 6.68 2.40
C THR A 274 14.13 7.04 0.93
N ASN A 275 12.92 7.49 0.60
CA ASN A 275 12.57 8.00 -0.74
C ASN A 275 13.09 9.42 -0.95
N ARG A 276 14.38 9.51 -1.31
CA ARG A 276 15.10 10.75 -1.60
C ARG A 276 15.20 11.05 -3.11
N GLY A 277 14.39 10.36 -3.90
CA GLY A 277 14.52 10.29 -5.35
C GLY A 277 15.71 9.45 -5.82
N MET A 278 15.86 9.44 -7.14
CA MET A 278 16.87 8.67 -7.88
C MET A 278 17.64 9.57 -8.85
N ALA A 279 18.89 9.24 -9.09
CA ALA A 279 19.74 9.91 -10.08
C ALA A 279 19.83 9.09 -11.37
N VAL A 280 19.84 9.80 -12.50
CA VAL A 280 20.12 9.28 -13.84
C VAL A 280 21.55 9.70 -14.17
N ASP A 281 22.52 8.82 -13.92
CA ASP A 281 23.95 9.12 -13.98
C ASP A 281 24.57 8.75 -15.35
N ALA A 282 25.51 9.59 -15.75
CA ALA A 282 26.24 9.52 -17.01
C ALA A 282 27.43 8.54 -16.96
N ASP A 283 27.87 8.05 -18.13
CA ASP A 283 28.99 7.12 -18.18
C ASP A 283 30.34 7.79 -17.85
N ASN A 284 30.86 7.53 -16.65
CA ASN A 284 32.20 7.96 -16.22
C ASN A 284 33.35 7.20 -16.90
N SER A 285 33.09 6.31 -17.86
CA SER A 285 34.10 5.63 -18.69
C SER A 285 34.07 6.04 -20.17
N ALA A 286 33.04 6.76 -20.61
CA ALA A 286 32.82 7.15 -22.01
C ALA A 286 33.81 8.20 -22.53
N THR A 287 33.85 8.33 -23.86
CA THR A 287 34.59 9.38 -24.57
C THR A 287 33.94 10.76 -24.37
N SER A 288 34.69 11.81 -24.70
CA SER A 288 34.23 13.19 -24.60
C SER A 288 32.98 13.42 -25.45
N ASP A 289 32.12 14.32 -24.97
CA ASP A 289 30.95 14.83 -25.68
C ASP A 289 29.80 13.80 -25.86
N SER A 290 29.91 12.64 -25.19
CA SER A 290 28.87 11.61 -25.13
C SER A 290 27.71 12.03 -24.23
N ASN A 291 26.48 12.05 -24.78
CA ASN A 291 25.29 12.54 -24.08
C ASN A 291 23.99 11.88 -24.54
N ARG A 292 22.99 11.83 -23.65
CA ARG A 292 21.59 11.52 -23.96
C ARG A 292 20.69 12.43 -23.13
N TYR A 293 19.73 13.09 -23.76
CA TYR A 293 18.75 13.92 -23.07
C TYR A 293 17.37 13.24 -23.13
N PHE A 294 16.81 13.00 -21.95
CA PHE A 294 15.52 12.37 -21.77
C PHE A 294 14.46 13.44 -21.56
N ALA A 295 13.23 13.20 -22.02
CA ALA A 295 12.12 14.11 -21.71
C ALA A 295 11.92 14.24 -20.18
N SER A 296 11.71 15.47 -19.73
CA SER A 296 11.37 15.85 -18.34
C SER A 296 9.86 15.76 -18.09
N ARG A 297 9.46 16.01 -16.85
CA ARG A 297 8.08 16.39 -16.50
C ARG A 297 7.58 17.62 -17.27
N GLU A 298 8.44 18.58 -17.57
CA GLU A 298 8.14 19.81 -18.30
C GLU A 298 8.23 19.66 -19.84
N TYR A 299 8.40 18.43 -20.36
CA TYR A 299 8.36 18.20 -21.81
C TYR A 299 6.95 18.55 -22.37
N PRO A 300 6.85 19.22 -23.55
CA PRO A 300 5.57 19.72 -24.06
C PRO A 300 4.53 18.64 -24.33
N ASP A 301 4.94 17.53 -24.94
CA ASP A 301 4.08 16.36 -25.14
C ASP A 301 3.99 15.54 -23.85
N LEU A 302 2.79 15.04 -23.52
CA LEU A 302 2.58 14.17 -22.35
C LEU A 302 3.19 12.77 -22.52
N TYR A 303 3.23 12.26 -23.76
CA TYR A 303 3.66 10.90 -24.06
C TYR A 303 5.07 10.55 -23.56
N PRO A 304 6.14 11.31 -23.90
CA PRO A 304 7.51 10.95 -23.54
C PRO A 304 7.92 11.25 -22.08
N ARG A 305 7.07 11.91 -21.28
CA ARG A 305 7.39 12.31 -19.90
C ARG A 305 7.79 11.11 -19.02
N PRO A 306 8.62 11.30 -17.97
CA PRO A 306 9.08 10.21 -17.09
C PRO A 306 7.94 9.39 -16.50
N GLN A 307 8.12 8.07 -16.47
CA GLN A 307 7.16 7.12 -15.88
C GLN A 307 7.84 6.15 -14.92
N LEU A 308 7.20 5.87 -13.78
CA LEU A 308 7.57 4.78 -12.87
C LEU A 308 6.42 3.77 -12.85
N VAL A 309 6.63 2.64 -13.52
CA VAL A 309 5.63 1.57 -13.65
C VAL A 309 5.83 0.57 -12.52
N VAL A 310 4.88 0.52 -11.57
CA VAL A 310 4.97 -0.34 -10.37
C VAL A 310 3.89 -1.41 -10.42
N THR A 311 4.32 -2.67 -10.49
CA THR A 311 3.46 -3.86 -10.38
C THR A 311 3.57 -4.41 -8.96
N TYR A 312 2.44 -4.55 -8.26
CA TYR A 312 2.37 -5.02 -6.88
C TYR A 312 1.22 -6.00 -6.65
N LYS A 313 1.29 -6.74 -5.55
CA LYS A 313 0.17 -7.48 -4.95
C LYS A 313 -0.26 -6.77 -3.68
N LYS A 314 -1.55 -6.79 -3.35
CA LYS A 314 -1.97 -6.47 -1.98
C LYS A 314 -1.59 -7.63 -1.05
N ASN A 315 -1.19 -7.33 0.18
CA ASN A 315 -1.20 -8.34 1.23
C ASN A 315 -2.68 -8.69 1.53
N PRO A 316 -3.10 -9.97 1.45
CA PRO A 316 -4.45 -10.37 1.85
C PRO A 316 -4.61 -10.42 3.38
N ASN A 317 -3.51 -10.47 4.13
CA ASN A 317 -3.52 -10.52 5.59
C ASN A 317 -3.87 -9.15 6.19
N VAL A 318 -4.93 -9.10 6.98
CA VAL A 318 -5.28 -8.01 7.90
C VAL A 318 -4.90 -8.46 9.31
N THR A 319 -4.22 -7.60 10.08
CA THR A 319 -3.94 -7.85 11.50
C THR A 319 -4.75 -6.89 12.36
N VAL A 320 -5.41 -7.42 13.40
CA VAL A 320 -6.13 -6.65 14.42
C VAL A 320 -5.67 -7.08 15.82
N VAL A 321 -5.73 -6.15 16.77
CA VAL A 321 -5.60 -6.46 18.20
C VAL A 321 -6.98 -6.44 18.81
N VAL A 322 -7.39 -7.52 19.47
CA VAL A 322 -8.60 -7.58 20.30
C VAL A 322 -8.19 -7.39 21.75
N ASP A 323 -8.87 -6.46 22.44
CA ASP A 323 -8.67 -6.05 23.83
C ASP A 323 -9.92 -6.30 24.71
N ASN A 324 -11.10 -6.49 24.10
CA ASN A 324 -12.34 -6.80 24.80
C ASN A 324 -12.42 -8.29 25.23
N CYS A 325 -11.67 -8.61 26.29
CA CYS A 325 -11.82 -9.86 27.04
C CYS A 325 -12.76 -9.71 28.24
N THR A 326 -13.10 -10.83 28.85
CA THR A 326 -13.37 -10.93 30.30
C THR A 326 -12.46 -12.01 30.85
N ASP A 327 -11.96 -11.83 32.07
CA ASP A 327 -11.10 -12.82 32.72
C ASP A 327 -11.42 -13.02 34.21
N THR A 328 -10.78 -14.04 34.79
CA THR A 328 -10.79 -14.38 36.21
C THR A 328 -9.68 -15.40 36.46
N PHE A 329 -9.46 -15.78 37.71
CA PHE A 329 -8.77 -17.02 38.03
C PHE A 329 -9.48 -17.77 39.16
N VAL A 330 -9.28 -19.08 39.24
CA VAL A 330 -9.81 -19.93 40.32
C VAL A 330 -8.68 -20.31 41.27
N ASN A 331 -8.99 -20.58 42.55
CA ASN A 331 -7.99 -20.79 43.60
C ASN A 331 -8.36 -21.91 44.58
N LEU A 332 -7.50 -22.92 44.71
CA LEU A 332 -7.71 -24.11 45.54
C LEU A 332 -7.78 -23.80 47.07
N GLY A 333 -8.34 -24.73 47.83
CA GLY A 333 -8.26 -24.72 49.30
C GLY A 333 -9.11 -23.63 49.95
N ARG A 334 -8.51 -22.78 50.80
CA ARG A 334 -9.26 -21.79 51.60
C ARG A 334 -9.94 -20.70 50.76
N TYR A 335 -9.58 -20.60 49.48
CA TYR A 335 -10.09 -19.64 48.53
C TYR A 335 -11.09 -20.24 47.52
N ALA A 336 -11.46 -21.52 47.67
CA ALA A 336 -12.18 -22.29 46.65
C ALA A 336 -13.60 -21.82 46.30
N ASN A 337 -14.16 -20.89 47.07
CA ASN A 337 -15.46 -20.25 46.84
C ASN A 337 -15.35 -18.72 46.61
N ILE A 338 -14.15 -18.20 46.33
CA ILE A 338 -13.93 -16.79 45.99
C ILE A 338 -13.89 -16.63 44.47
N VAL A 339 -14.45 -15.52 44.00
CA VAL A 339 -14.41 -15.05 42.61
C VAL A 339 -13.35 -13.96 42.51
N PHE A 340 -12.48 -14.04 41.50
CA PHE A 340 -11.34 -13.12 41.35
C PHE A 340 -11.39 -12.24 40.08
N SER A 341 -12.55 -12.16 39.40
CA SER A 341 -12.79 -11.38 38.16
C SER A 341 -12.84 -9.85 38.35
N ALA A 342 -12.18 -9.36 39.40
CA ALA A 342 -12.03 -7.95 39.73
C ALA A 342 -10.63 -7.67 40.33
N GLU A 343 -9.77 -8.70 40.43
CA GLU A 343 -8.38 -8.53 40.80
C GLU A 343 -7.58 -8.03 39.59
N PRO A 344 -6.52 -7.22 39.80
CA PRO A 344 -5.65 -6.76 38.72
C PRO A 344 -4.75 -7.86 38.15
N LEU A 345 -4.82 -9.11 38.64
CA LEU A 345 -3.91 -10.20 38.27
C LEU A 345 -4.63 -11.52 37.98
N ILE A 346 -4.18 -12.21 36.92
CA ILE A 346 -4.53 -13.60 36.60
C ILE A 346 -3.48 -14.53 37.22
N GLY A 347 -3.91 -15.42 38.12
CA GLY A 347 -3.02 -16.32 38.85
C GLY A 347 -2.75 -17.66 38.16
N THR A 348 -1.48 -18.09 38.12
CA THR A 348 -1.08 -19.49 37.90
C THR A 348 -0.18 -19.98 39.04
N TYR A 349 -0.46 -21.19 39.57
CA TYR A 349 0.17 -21.69 40.80
C TYR A 349 0.12 -23.21 40.89
N THR A 350 1.21 -23.81 41.37
CA THR A 350 1.33 -25.26 41.65
C THR A 350 1.43 -25.51 43.15
N TRP A 351 0.36 -26.00 43.77
CA TRP A 351 0.34 -26.38 45.19
C TRP A 351 -0.69 -27.49 45.52
N PRO A 352 -0.31 -28.56 46.22
CA PRO A 352 1.07 -28.98 46.51
C PRO A 352 1.86 -29.29 45.23
N ALA A 353 3.12 -29.70 45.35
CA ALA A 353 3.95 -30.04 44.19
C ALA A 353 3.21 -30.97 43.21
N ARG A 354 3.31 -30.69 41.90
CA ARG A 354 2.63 -31.42 40.81
C ARG A 354 1.10 -31.41 40.87
N ASN A 355 0.50 -30.38 41.46
CA ASN A 355 -0.95 -30.17 41.48
C ASN A 355 -1.26 -28.70 41.14
N VAL A 356 -2.14 -28.46 40.18
CA VAL A 356 -2.63 -27.11 39.88
C VAL A 356 -3.42 -26.57 41.08
N ALA A 357 -3.10 -25.36 41.52
CA ALA A 357 -3.78 -24.62 42.59
C ALA A 357 -4.42 -23.31 42.10
N ASN A 358 -3.85 -22.68 41.07
CA ASN A 358 -4.49 -21.58 40.35
C ASN A 358 -4.51 -21.85 38.86
N ARG A 359 -5.65 -21.50 38.25
CA ARG A 359 -5.89 -21.55 36.81
C ARG A 359 -6.59 -20.26 36.41
N GLY A 360 -6.03 -19.54 35.45
CA GLY A 360 -6.67 -18.40 34.82
C GLY A 360 -7.72 -18.83 33.80
N PHE A 361 -8.72 -18.00 33.55
CA PHE A 361 -9.67 -18.19 32.45
C PHE A 361 -9.90 -16.85 31.75
N ILE A 362 -9.89 -16.85 30.42
CA ILE A 362 -10.14 -15.67 29.58
C ILE A 362 -11.18 -16.02 28.51
N HIS A 363 -12.22 -15.19 28.38
CA HIS A 363 -13.18 -15.23 27.28
C HIS A 363 -13.01 -13.99 26.40
N TRP A 364 -12.90 -14.19 25.08
CA TRP A 364 -12.68 -13.11 24.11
C TRP A 364 -13.94 -12.85 23.30
N ASP A 365 -14.31 -11.56 23.19
CA ASP A 365 -15.35 -11.12 22.26
C ASP A 365 -14.75 -10.95 20.86
N LEU A 366 -15.15 -11.85 19.95
CA LEU A 366 -14.70 -11.86 18.55
C LEU A 366 -15.75 -11.26 17.59
N SER A 367 -16.80 -10.62 18.10
CA SER A 367 -17.92 -10.11 17.28
C SER A 367 -17.56 -8.93 16.37
N SER A 368 -16.38 -8.34 16.54
CA SER A 368 -15.79 -7.33 15.65
C SER A 368 -15.13 -7.90 14.39
N LEU A 369 -14.85 -9.21 14.35
CA LEU A 369 -14.24 -9.86 13.18
C LEU A 369 -15.27 -10.02 12.04
N PRO A 370 -14.86 -9.88 10.76
CA PRO A 370 -15.75 -10.18 9.65
C PRO A 370 -16.15 -11.67 9.65
N SER A 371 -17.39 -11.96 9.27
CA SER A 371 -17.98 -13.30 9.39
C SER A 371 -17.48 -14.34 8.38
N ASP A 372 -16.60 -13.95 7.46
CA ASP A 372 -16.08 -14.83 6.40
C ASP A 372 -14.58 -14.54 6.18
N ILE A 373 -13.76 -15.13 7.07
CA ILE A 373 -12.30 -14.96 7.09
C ILE A 373 -11.62 -16.31 7.33
N THR A 374 -10.43 -16.47 6.76
CA THR A 374 -9.47 -17.51 7.14
C THR A 374 -8.45 -16.90 8.10
N VAL A 375 -8.39 -17.39 9.32
CA VAL A 375 -7.42 -16.96 10.33
C VAL A 375 -6.07 -17.58 10.02
N THR A 376 -5.01 -16.78 9.90
CA THR A 376 -3.68 -17.24 9.44
C THR A 376 -2.62 -17.28 10.54
N ASN A 377 -2.78 -16.47 11.60
CA ASN A 377 -1.95 -16.51 12.81
C ASN A 377 -2.70 -15.83 13.95
N VAL A 378 -2.72 -16.40 15.16
CA VAL A 378 -3.19 -15.72 16.36
C VAL A 378 -2.25 -15.92 17.53
N THR A 379 -1.86 -14.84 18.18
CA THR A 379 -1.12 -14.88 19.43
C THR A 379 -1.89 -14.27 20.59
N LEU A 380 -2.00 -15.02 21.70
CA LEU A 380 -2.34 -14.47 23.00
C LEU A 380 -1.08 -13.86 23.62
N GLY A 381 -1.13 -12.60 24.03
CA GLY A 381 -0.13 -11.96 24.86
C GLY A 381 -0.66 -11.72 26.28
N LEU A 382 0.11 -12.13 27.30
CA LEU A 382 -0.11 -11.77 28.71
C LEU A 382 1.18 -11.23 29.31
N TYR A 383 1.14 -10.09 29.99
CA TYR A 383 2.30 -9.53 30.67
C TYR A 383 2.47 -10.17 32.06
N TYR A 384 3.58 -10.87 32.29
CA TYR A 384 3.97 -11.39 33.59
C TYR A 384 4.50 -10.24 34.46
N VAL A 385 3.75 -9.92 35.53
CA VAL A 385 3.95 -8.74 36.39
C VAL A 385 4.74 -9.05 37.66
N THR A 386 4.43 -10.17 38.33
CA THR A 386 4.96 -10.46 39.68
C THR A 386 4.77 -11.92 40.08
N GLU A 387 5.42 -12.34 41.17
CA GLU A 387 5.37 -13.69 41.71
C GLU A 387 5.48 -13.70 43.25
N ASP A 388 4.69 -14.54 43.91
CA ASP A 388 4.77 -14.76 45.35
C ASP A 388 6.04 -15.55 45.71
N ASN A 389 6.68 -15.18 46.82
CA ASN A 389 7.84 -15.88 47.41
C ASN A 389 9.00 -16.15 46.44
N GLY A 390 9.17 -15.33 45.39
CA GLY A 390 10.19 -15.51 44.37
C GLY A 390 9.89 -16.63 43.36
N GLY A 391 8.62 -17.03 43.21
CA GLY A 391 8.11 -17.80 42.07
C GLY A 391 8.45 -19.29 42.02
N GLY A 392 9.00 -19.86 43.10
CA GLY A 392 9.41 -21.27 43.15
C GLY A 392 10.47 -21.62 42.09
N ASP A 393 10.10 -22.44 41.11
CA ASP A 393 10.98 -22.90 40.03
C ASP A 393 11.50 -21.75 39.14
N ASN A 394 12.76 -21.86 38.71
CA ASN A 394 13.43 -20.88 37.84
C ASN A 394 12.80 -20.78 36.44
N THR A 395 12.16 -21.86 35.99
CA THR A 395 11.40 -21.94 34.74
C THR A 395 10.07 -22.61 35.05
N TYR A 396 8.97 -22.06 34.56
CA TYR A 396 7.61 -22.52 34.87
C TYR A 396 6.79 -22.70 33.59
N LYS A 397 6.19 -23.88 33.37
CA LYS A 397 5.41 -24.19 32.16
C LYS A 397 3.97 -23.71 32.31
N VAL A 398 3.63 -22.59 31.64
CA VAL A 398 2.25 -22.10 31.58
C VAL A 398 1.63 -22.48 30.24
N SER A 399 0.51 -23.19 30.31
CA SER A 399 -0.17 -23.79 29.15
C SER A 399 -1.46 -23.03 28.82
N VAL A 400 -1.85 -22.97 27.54
CA VAL A 400 -3.15 -22.43 27.12
C VAL A 400 -3.98 -23.55 26.50
N ALA A 401 -5.20 -23.75 27.00
CA ALA A 401 -6.09 -24.83 26.58
C ALA A 401 -7.53 -24.31 26.36
N LYS A 402 -8.22 -24.85 25.35
CA LYS A 402 -9.62 -24.52 25.06
C LYS A 402 -10.55 -25.09 26.14
N VAL A 403 -11.52 -24.31 26.60
CA VAL A 403 -12.55 -24.79 27.55
C VAL A 403 -13.65 -25.59 26.82
N THR A 404 -14.07 -26.70 27.42
CA THR A 404 -14.96 -27.72 26.84
C THR A 404 -15.95 -28.26 27.89
N GLY A 405 -17.00 -28.95 27.44
CA GLY A 405 -18.06 -29.46 28.32
C GLY A 405 -19.02 -28.37 28.80
N VAL A 406 -18.55 -27.45 29.64
CA VAL A 406 -19.29 -26.30 30.20
C VAL A 406 -18.98 -24.98 29.46
N ARG A 407 -19.65 -23.89 29.84
CA ARG A 407 -19.23 -22.51 29.56
C ARG A 407 -19.15 -21.77 30.90
N PRO A 408 -17.95 -21.38 31.37
CA PRO A 408 -17.79 -20.60 32.59
C PRO A 408 -18.49 -19.24 32.51
N VAL A 409 -18.90 -18.72 33.67
CA VAL A 409 -19.47 -17.37 33.85
C VAL A 409 -18.49 -16.63 34.76
N LEU A 410 -17.53 -15.94 34.14
CA LEU A 410 -16.27 -15.56 34.80
C LEU A 410 -16.45 -14.61 35.99
N ASP A 411 -17.52 -13.79 35.99
CA ASP A 411 -17.96 -12.95 37.11
C ASP A 411 -18.45 -13.73 38.35
N ARG A 412 -18.46 -15.07 38.27
CA ARG A 412 -19.01 -16.00 39.28
C ARG A 412 -18.23 -17.30 39.42
N SER A 413 -17.30 -17.60 38.50
CA SER A 413 -16.50 -18.82 38.53
C SER A 413 -15.64 -18.87 39.81
N THR A 414 -15.62 -20.04 40.44
CA THR A 414 -14.80 -20.37 41.60
C THR A 414 -14.09 -21.70 41.36
N TRP A 415 -13.20 -22.13 42.25
CA TRP A 415 -12.58 -23.47 42.15
C TRP A 415 -13.61 -24.60 42.20
N ASN A 416 -14.72 -24.40 42.93
CA ASN A 416 -15.75 -25.41 43.13
C ASN A 416 -16.89 -25.36 42.09
N THR A 417 -17.13 -24.23 41.43
CA THR A 417 -18.28 -24.02 40.53
C THR A 417 -17.94 -23.14 39.31
N TYR A 418 -18.43 -23.48 38.12
CA TYR A 418 -18.12 -22.70 36.89
C TYR A 418 -18.99 -21.45 36.72
N ASP A 419 -20.16 -21.39 37.36
CA ASP A 419 -21.16 -20.32 37.27
C ASP A 419 -21.58 -19.72 38.62
N GLY A 420 -20.88 -20.10 39.70
CA GLY A 420 -21.21 -19.75 41.09
C GLY A 420 -22.16 -20.72 41.80
N VAL A 421 -22.73 -21.71 41.11
CA VAL A 421 -23.72 -22.65 41.67
C VAL A 421 -23.46 -24.11 41.28
N THR A 422 -23.15 -24.36 40.01
CA THR A 422 -22.99 -25.67 39.40
C THR A 422 -21.53 -26.12 39.43
N PRO A 423 -21.22 -27.32 39.95
CA PRO A 423 -19.85 -27.85 39.95
C PRO A 423 -19.25 -28.02 38.55
N TRP A 424 -17.93 -28.01 38.47
CA TRP A 424 -17.18 -28.39 37.27
C TRP A 424 -17.40 -29.87 36.93
N SER A 425 -17.08 -30.30 35.71
CA SER A 425 -17.28 -31.71 35.29
C SER A 425 -16.40 -32.71 36.05
N GLY A 426 -15.27 -32.26 36.62
CA GLY A 426 -14.46 -33.04 37.58
C GLY A 426 -14.81 -32.78 39.05
N GLY A 427 -15.86 -32.02 39.33
CA GLY A 427 -16.29 -31.64 40.69
C GLY A 427 -15.58 -30.39 41.19
N TRP A 428 -14.56 -30.57 42.04
CA TRP A 428 -13.79 -29.52 42.71
C TRP A 428 -12.34 -29.48 42.21
N ASP A 429 -12.18 -29.38 40.89
CA ASP A 429 -10.92 -29.49 40.16
C ASP A 429 -10.50 -28.17 39.46
N GLY A 430 -11.21 -27.07 39.76
CA GLY A 430 -11.04 -25.78 39.09
C GLY A 430 -11.26 -25.85 37.57
N GLY A 431 -12.05 -26.81 37.08
CA GLY A 431 -12.31 -27.01 35.65
C GLY A 431 -11.24 -27.78 34.88
N GLY A 432 -10.36 -28.53 35.55
CA GLY A 432 -9.31 -29.32 34.89
C GLY A 432 -9.87 -30.36 33.91
N ALA A 433 -10.93 -31.09 34.30
CA ALA A 433 -11.67 -32.02 33.44
C ALA A 433 -12.53 -31.32 32.36
N ASN A 434 -12.53 -29.99 32.32
CA ASN A 434 -13.18 -29.18 31.30
C ASN A 434 -12.20 -28.59 30.28
N LEU A 435 -10.92 -28.99 30.27
CA LEU A 435 -9.95 -28.53 29.29
C LEU A 435 -9.78 -29.53 28.12
N ALA A 436 -9.55 -29.01 26.93
CA ALA A 436 -8.93 -29.77 25.84
C ALA A 436 -7.45 -30.05 26.15
N ALA A 437 -6.77 -30.80 25.27
CA ALA A 437 -5.31 -30.78 25.28
C ALA A 437 -4.80 -29.33 25.09
N PRO A 438 -3.63 -28.96 25.67
CA PRO A 438 -3.03 -27.65 25.44
C PRO A 438 -2.83 -27.37 23.95
N GLU A 439 -3.29 -26.20 23.53
CA GLU A 439 -3.05 -25.65 22.18
C GLU A 439 -1.58 -25.21 22.05
N SER A 440 -1.06 -24.58 23.11
CA SER A 440 0.32 -24.11 23.21
C SER A 440 0.75 -23.98 24.67
N PHE A 441 2.05 -23.84 24.91
CA PHE A 441 2.63 -23.56 26.22
C PHE A 441 3.91 -22.73 26.06
N VAL A 442 4.30 -22.02 27.11
CA VAL A 442 5.60 -21.34 27.19
C VAL A 442 6.32 -21.67 28.50
N LEU A 443 7.64 -21.53 28.48
CA LEU A 443 8.53 -21.75 29.61
C LEU A 443 8.98 -20.40 30.18
N ILE A 444 8.37 -19.95 31.27
CA ILE A 444 8.54 -18.60 31.81
C ILE A 444 9.65 -18.58 32.86
N GLY A 445 10.65 -17.74 32.63
CA GLY A 445 11.74 -17.45 33.59
C GLY A 445 11.25 -16.64 34.80
N LYS A 446 12.17 -15.91 35.45
CA LYS A 446 11.86 -14.94 36.53
C LYS A 446 12.12 -13.49 36.09
N THR A 447 11.89 -13.23 34.80
CA THR A 447 12.00 -11.90 34.19
C THR A 447 10.60 -11.46 33.79
N HIS A 448 10.13 -10.34 34.34
CA HIS A 448 8.84 -9.74 33.98
C HIS A 448 8.83 -9.28 32.52
N GLY A 449 7.66 -9.34 31.87
CA GLY A 449 7.52 -9.11 30.44
C GLY A 449 6.42 -9.92 29.78
N TRP A 450 6.28 -9.77 28.45
CA TRP A 450 5.28 -10.49 27.67
C TRP A 450 5.60 -11.99 27.53
N ALA A 451 4.67 -12.81 28.00
CA ALA A 451 4.54 -14.21 27.59
C ALA A 451 3.56 -14.26 26.39
N VAL A 452 3.89 -15.07 25.37
CA VAL A 452 3.15 -15.10 24.10
C VAL A 452 2.90 -16.55 23.66
N TRP A 453 1.64 -16.93 23.46
CA TRP A 453 1.21 -18.25 23.01
C TRP A 453 0.57 -18.18 21.63
N ASP A 454 0.93 -19.08 20.74
CA ASP A 454 0.14 -19.37 19.54
C ASP A 454 -1.19 -20.01 19.95
N VAL A 455 -2.31 -19.45 19.48
CA VAL A 455 -3.67 -19.98 19.70
C VAL A 455 -4.48 -20.05 18.41
N THR A 456 -3.79 -20.16 17.27
CA THR A 456 -4.35 -20.01 15.92
C THR A 456 -5.50 -20.96 15.63
N ASN A 457 -5.38 -22.26 15.94
CA ASN A 457 -6.44 -23.23 15.60
C ASN A 457 -7.66 -23.04 16.51
N MET A 458 -7.44 -22.73 17.79
CA MET A 458 -8.49 -22.43 18.76
C MET A 458 -9.37 -21.25 18.30
N VAL A 459 -8.75 -20.16 17.84
CA VAL A 459 -9.49 -18.97 17.37
C VAL A 459 -10.06 -19.17 15.97
N GLN A 460 -9.40 -19.91 15.08
CA GLN A 460 -9.98 -20.32 13.80
C GLN A 460 -11.25 -21.16 13.98
N GLU A 461 -11.28 -22.08 14.95
CA GLU A 461 -12.50 -22.83 15.31
C GLU A 461 -13.61 -21.90 15.80
N TRP A 462 -13.28 -20.93 16.66
CA TRP A 462 -14.26 -19.97 17.20
C TRP A 462 -14.81 -19.02 16.13
N VAL A 463 -14.01 -18.63 15.14
CA VAL A 463 -14.48 -17.86 13.97
C VAL A 463 -15.41 -18.72 13.11
N ALA A 464 -15.04 -19.97 12.83
CA ALA A 464 -15.86 -20.87 12.01
C ALA A 464 -17.15 -21.33 12.71
N ALA A 465 -17.18 -21.37 14.04
CA ALA A 465 -18.33 -21.78 14.83
C ALA A 465 -18.42 -20.99 16.16
N PRO A 466 -18.89 -19.73 16.19
CA PRO A 466 -18.88 -18.87 17.39
C PRO A 466 -19.55 -19.44 18.65
N ALA A 467 -20.46 -20.42 18.49
CA ALA A 467 -21.06 -21.15 19.61
C ALA A 467 -20.08 -22.09 20.37
N THR A 468 -18.90 -22.40 19.83
CA THR A 468 -17.86 -23.17 20.52
C THR A 468 -16.94 -22.30 21.38
N ASN A 469 -16.98 -20.97 21.24
CA ASN A 469 -16.20 -20.03 22.06
C ASN A 469 -16.70 -20.01 23.52
N ARG A 470 -16.12 -20.90 24.31
CA ARG A 470 -16.28 -21.06 25.76
C ARG A 470 -15.15 -20.40 26.55
N GLY A 471 -14.24 -19.71 25.86
CA GLY A 471 -13.00 -19.18 26.42
C GLY A 471 -11.86 -20.21 26.48
N MET A 472 -10.73 -19.72 26.96
CA MET A 472 -9.47 -20.46 27.16
C MET A 472 -9.08 -20.44 28.63
N ALA A 473 -8.38 -21.48 29.08
CA ALA A 473 -7.75 -21.53 30.38
C ALA A 473 -6.24 -21.26 30.25
N ILE A 474 -5.70 -20.53 31.22
CA ILE A 474 -4.27 -20.30 31.43
C ILE A 474 -3.87 -21.24 32.57
N ASP A 475 -3.36 -22.43 32.23
CA ASP A 475 -3.16 -23.51 33.18
C ASP A 475 -1.72 -23.58 33.71
N ALA A 476 -1.62 -23.92 34.99
CA ALA A 476 -0.39 -23.99 35.76
C ALA A 476 0.43 -25.26 35.46
N ASP A 477 1.68 -25.29 35.92
CA ASP A 477 2.57 -26.41 35.68
C ASP A 477 2.24 -27.60 36.61
N ASP A 478 1.51 -28.57 36.08
CA ASP A 478 1.20 -29.87 36.69
C ASP A 478 2.44 -30.74 37.01
N THR A 479 3.64 -30.34 36.56
CA THR A 479 4.90 -31.07 36.83
C THR A 479 5.86 -30.34 37.76
N ALA A 480 5.58 -29.07 38.09
CA ALA A 480 6.45 -28.22 38.91
C ALA A 480 6.51 -28.60 40.40
N ASN A 481 7.48 -28.01 41.10
CA ASN A 481 7.57 -28.10 42.55
C ASN A 481 6.44 -27.30 43.24
N ALA A 482 6.33 -27.48 44.56
CA ALA A 482 5.39 -26.68 45.36
C ALA A 482 5.80 -25.20 45.34
N ASP A 483 4.79 -24.35 45.49
CA ASP A 483 4.90 -22.89 45.63
C ASP A 483 5.38 -22.15 44.35
N SER A 484 5.58 -22.87 43.24
CA SER A 484 5.90 -22.31 41.91
C SER A 484 4.69 -21.59 41.30
N ASN A 485 4.84 -20.31 40.97
CA ASN A 485 3.76 -19.42 40.51
C ASN A 485 4.23 -18.36 39.51
N ARG A 486 3.33 -17.84 38.68
CA ARG A 486 3.50 -16.63 37.85
C ARG A 486 2.17 -15.88 37.78
N PHE A 487 2.16 -14.57 38.05
CA PHE A 487 0.95 -13.74 37.99
C PHE A 487 1.03 -12.74 36.84
N PHE A 488 -0.01 -12.71 36.01
CA PHE A 488 -0.11 -11.87 34.83
C PHE A 488 -1.07 -10.71 35.05
N ALA A 489 -0.94 -9.61 34.33
CA ALA A 489 -1.95 -8.56 34.29
C ALA A 489 -3.31 -9.11 33.81
N SER A 490 -4.40 -8.77 34.50
CA SER A 490 -5.78 -8.97 34.04
C SER A 490 -6.28 -7.76 33.24
N ARG A 491 -7.52 -7.82 32.74
CA ARG A 491 -8.26 -6.67 32.21
C ARG A 491 -8.33 -5.50 33.20
N GLU A 492 -8.40 -5.78 34.49
CA GLU A 492 -8.48 -4.79 35.58
C GLU A 492 -7.12 -4.21 35.99
N TYR A 493 -6.00 -4.66 35.39
CA TYR A 493 -4.68 -4.14 35.70
C TYR A 493 -4.59 -2.61 35.48
N PRO A 494 -3.98 -1.82 36.38
CA PRO A 494 -4.07 -0.35 36.34
C PRO A 494 -3.46 0.29 35.09
N ASP A 495 -2.41 -0.32 34.53
CA ASP A 495 -1.77 0.13 33.29
C ASP A 495 -2.47 -0.53 32.08
N PRO A 496 -3.10 0.24 31.18
CA PRO A 496 -3.79 -0.32 30.01
C PRO A 496 -2.83 -0.99 29.02
N ASP A 497 -1.58 -0.54 28.91
CA ASP A 497 -0.63 -1.01 27.90
C ASP A 497 -0.08 -2.41 28.24
N LEU A 498 -0.31 -2.92 29.46
CA LEU A 498 0.16 -4.22 29.95
C LEU A 498 -0.96 -5.28 30.05
N ARG A 499 -2.20 -4.94 29.70
CA ARG A 499 -3.38 -5.83 29.79
C ARG A 499 -3.34 -6.98 28.77
N PRO A 500 -4.14 -8.05 28.96
CA PRO A 500 -4.26 -9.13 27.97
C PRO A 500 -4.53 -8.62 26.56
N GLN A 501 -3.87 -9.20 25.56
CA GLN A 501 -4.07 -8.89 24.13
C GLN A 501 -4.23 -10.18 23.32
N LEU A 502 -5.13 -10.16 22.33
CA LEU A 502 -5.25 -11.22 21.34
C LEU A 502 -5.01 -10.64 19.95
N VAL A 503 -3.82 -10.89 19.39
CA VAL A 503 -3.40 -10.36 18.08
C VAL A 503 -3.78 -11.36 17.00
N ILE A 504 -4.75 -11.01 16.15
CA ILE A 504 -5.34 -11.88 15.13
C ILE A 504 -4.93 -11.39 13.75
N THR A 505 -4.21 -12.21 13.00
CA THR A 505 -3.99 -12.04 11.56
C THR A 505 -4.92 -12.97 10.79
N TYR A 506 -5.64 -12.43 9.80
CA TYR A 506 -6.61 -13.16 9.00
C TYR A 506 -6.64 -12.66 7.55
N GLN A 507 -7.15 -13.49 6.64
CA GLN A 507 -7.48 -13.11 5.26
C GLN A 507 -9.00 -13.08 5.09
N PRO A 508 -9.58 -12.02 4.50
CA PRO A 508 -10.96 -12.07 4.03
C PRO A 508 -11.14 -13.16 2.97
N ASN A 509 -12.13 -14.02 3.16
CA ASN A 509 -12.55 -14.97 2.13
C ASN A 509 -13.31 -14.20 1.02
N ARG A 510 -13.49 -14.83 -0.15
CA ARG A 510 -14.14 -14.18 -1.30
C ARG A 510 -15.66 -14.36 -1.27
N GLN A 511 -16.38 -13.26 -1.44
CA GLN A 511 -17.77 -13.24 -1.94
C GLN A 511 -17.79 -13.19 -3.47
#